data_AF-A0A1I5NEB0-F1
#
_entry.id   AF-A0A1I5NEB0-F1
#
_cell.length_a   1.000
_cell.length_b   1.000
_cell.length_c   1.000
_cell.angle_alpha   90.00
_cell.angle_beta   90.00
_cell.angle_gamma   90.00
#
_symmetry.space_group_name_H-M   'P 1'
#
loop_
_entity.id
_entity.type
_entity.pdbx_description
1 polymer ?
#
loop_
_entity_poly.entity_id
_entity_poly.type
_entity_poly.pdbx_seq_one_letter_code
_entity_poly.pdbx_strand_id
1 'polypeptide(L)'
;MGFMTVPDALRGARSAAGEKVGSLRGTNYAEPVGRVAGAMPGGCAAPAAAHCQDALSATFTEWCTEAQRLADNLGVAADRYQQGDHTAAGVFPSVAPTMHGPG
;
A
#
# COMPACT_ATOMS: atom_id res chain seq x y z
N MET A 1 -16.19 18.20 -11.18
CA MET A 1 -15.28 18.18 -10.01
C MET A 1 -14.91 16.76 -9.53
N GLY A 2 -14.99 15.70 -10.35
CA GLY A 2 -14.81 14.30 -9.90
C GLY A 2 -13.44 13.65 -10.16
N PHE A 3 -12.57 14.26 -10.98
CA PHE A 3 -11.26 13.69 -11.32
C PHE A 3 -10.14 14.14 -10.39
N MET A 4 -10.19 15.36 -9.83
CA MET A 4 -9.19 15.85 -8.88
C MET A 4 -9.20 15.05 -7.55
N THR A 5 -10.36 14.50 -7.15
CA THR A 5 -10.52 13.75 -5.90
C THR A 5 -9.91 12.35 -5.94
N VAL A 6 -9.72 11.77 -7.12
CA VAL A 6 -9.23 10.38 -7.26
C VAL A 6 -7.71 10.27 -7.03
N PRO A 7 -6.84 11.11 -7.65
CA PRO A 7 -5.41 11.14 -7.32
C PRO A 7 -5.14 11.43 -5.84
N ASP A 8 -5.88 12.35 -5.25
CA ASP A 8 -5.73 12.71 -3.84
C ASP A 8 -6.13 11.54 -2.92
N ALA A 9 -7.23 10.85 -3.22
CA ALA A 9 -7.65 9.65 -2.51
C ALA A 9 -6.62 8.51 -2.64
N LEU A 10 -6.06 8.31 -3.84
CA LEU A 10 -5.01 7.30 -4.07
C LEU A 10 -3.72 7.61 -3.32
N ARG A 11 -3.29 8.88 -3.28
CA ARG A 11 -2.14 9.31 -2.48
C ARG A 11 -2.41 9.17 -0.98
N GLY A 12 -3.61 9.51 -0.51
CA GLY A 12 -4.01 9.28 0.88
C GLY A 12 -3.98 7.80 1.26
N ALA A 13 -4.52 6.93 0.40
CA ALA A 13 -4.50 5.48 0.60
C ALA A 13 -3.07 4.92 0.61
N ARG A 14 -2.18 5.41 -0.28
CA ARG A 14 -0.76 5.07 -0.27
C ARG A 14 -0.08 5.45 1.04
N SER A 15 -0.27 6.68 1.52
CA SER A 15 0.34 7.15 2.77
C SER A 15 -0.13 6.32 3.95
N ALA A 16 -1.44 6.09 4.07
CA ALA A 16 -2.01 5.25 5.11
C ALA A 16 -1.48 3.81 5.06
N ALA A 17 -1.35 3.23 3.87
CA ALA A 17 -0.77 1.91 3.70
C ALA A 17 0.71 1.88 4.12
N GLY A 18 1.50 2.88 3.72
CA GLY A 18 2.91 3.01 4.10
C GLY A 18 3.12 3.13 5.61
N GLU A 19 2.33 3.95 6.30
CA GLU A 19 2.35 4.08 7.76
C GLU A 19 2.02 2.76 8.46
N LYS A 20 0.99 2.05 7.97
CA LYS A 20 0.60 0.74 8.52
C LYS A 20 1.69 -0.31 8.30
N VAL A 21 2.28 -0.39 7.11
CA VAL A 21 3.41 -1.30 6.83
C VAL A 21 4.62 -0.98 7.71
N GLY A 22 4.95 0.30 7.87
CA GLY A 22 6.04 0.73 8.76
C GLY A 22 5.80 0.32 10.21
N SER A 23 4.58 0.56 10.73
CA SER A 23 4.20 0.13 12.08
C SER A 23 4.23 -1.39 12.24
N LEU A 24 3.79 -2.13 11.23
CA LEU A 24 3.75 -3.60 11.23
C LEU A 24 5.16 -4.21 11.23
N ARG A 25 6.09 -3.66 10.45
CA ARG A 25 7.49 -4.12 10.44
C ARG A 25 8.23 -3.82 11.76
N GLY A 26 7.82 -2.79 12.49
CA GLY A 26 8.38 -2.47 13.81
C GLY A 26 7.98 -3.42 14.93
N THR A 27 6.96 -4.25 14.71
CA THR A 27 6.42 -5.20 15.70
C THR A 27 6.97 -6.60 15.49
N ASN A 28 7.63 -7.15 16.51
CA ASN A 28 8.12 -8.54 16.49
C ASN A 28 6.99 -9.51 16.87
N TYR A 29 6.06 -9.78 15.94
CA TYR A 29 4.90 -10.66 16.17
C TYR A 29 5.26 -12.11 16.49
N ALA A 30 6.49 -12.53 16.22
CA ALA A 30 6.98 -13.88 16.48
C ALA A 30 7.55 -14.05 17.91
N GLU A 31 7.84 -12.96 18.61
CA GLU A 31 8.42 -12.96 19.97
C GLU A 31 7.60 -13.73 21.01
N PRO A 32 6.24 -13.62 21.05
CA PRO A 32 5.43 -14.42 21.96
C PRO A 32 5.52 -15.93 21.68
N VAL A 33 5.63 -16.34 20.41
CA VAL A 33 5.78 -17.76 20.02
C VAL A 33 7.14 -18.31 20.46
N GLY A 34 8.19 -17.50 20.33
CA GLY A 34 9.52 -17.84 20.84
C GLY A 34 9.57 -18.00 22.37
N ARG A 35 8.82 -17.17 23.10
CA ARG A 35 8.67 -17.34 24.56
C ARG A 35 8.01 -18.66 24.95
N VAL A 36 7.00 -19.10 24.19
CA VAL A 36 6.36 -20.41 24.37
C VAL A 36 7.34 -21.56 24.08
N ALA A 37 8.17 -21.44 23.03
CA ALA A 37 9.22 -22.41 22.73
C ALA A 37 10.24 -22.53 23.89
N GLY A 38 10.69 -21.40 24.44
CA GLY A 38 11.61 -21.37 25.58
C GLY A 38 11.03 -21.91 26.88
N ALA A 39 9.71 -21.81 27.06
CA ALA A 39 8.98 -22.33 28.23
C ALA A 39 8.72 -23.84 28.17
N MET A 40 8.99 -24.52 27.04
CA MET A 40 8.80 -25.97 26.87
C MET A 40 10.10 -26.72 26.53
N PRO A 41 11.11 -26.79 27.42
CA PRO A 41 12.34 -27.51 27.13
C PRO A 41 12.11 -29.03 27.11
N GLY A 42 12.56 -29.72 26.05
CA GLY A 42 12.79 -31.17 26.05
C GLY A 42 11.71 -32.08 25.42
N GLY A 43 10.59 -31.53 24.91
CA GLY A 43 9.58 -32.31 24.18
C GLY A 43 9.52 -31.97 22.68
N CYS A 44 8.88 -32.82 21.87
CA CYS A 44 8.61 -32.54 20.44
C CYS A 44 7.92 -31.18 20.17
N ALA A 45 7.38 -30.54 21.21
CA ALA A 45 6.76 -29.22 21.17
C ALA A 45 7.77 -28.07 20.98
N ALA A 46 9.03 -28.21 21.43
CA ALA A 46 10.06 -27.17 21.24
C ALA A 46 10.41 -26.93 19.76
N PRO A 47 10.75 -27.96 18.95
CA PRO A 47 10.99 -27.77 17.52
C PRO A 47 9.72 -27.37 16.76
N ALA A 48 8.53 -27.83 17.19
CA ALA A 48 7.27 -27.38 16.59
C ALA A 48 7.00 -25.89 16.85
N ALA A 49 7.28 -25.39 18.05
CA ALA A 49 7.14 -23.98 18.39
C ALA A 49 8.14 -23.11 17.62
N ALA A 50 9.39 -23.56 17.47
CA ALA A 50 10.38 -22.89 16.62
C ALA A 50 9.94 -22.84 15.15
N HIS A 51 9.47 -23.96 14.59
CA HIS A 51 8.93 -24.00 13.23
C HIS A 51 7.72 -23.06 13.06
N CYS A 52 6.82 -22.99 14.04
CA CYS A 52 5.72 -22.03 14.04
C CYS A 52 6.21 -20.58 14.07
N GLN A 53 7.24 -20.28 14.86
CA GLN A 53 7.85 -18.95 14.92
C GLN A 53 8.44 -18.54 13.56
N ASP A 54 9.17 -19.44 12.92
CA ASP A 54 9.78 -19.21 11.61
C ASP A 54 8.71 -19.04 10.51
N ALA A 55 7.72 -19.93 10.48
CA ALA A 55 6.61 -19.85 9.54
C ALA A 55 5.82 -18.54 9.69
N LEU A 56 5.50 -18.15 10.93
CA LEU A 56 4.82 -16.88 11.21
C LEU A 56 5.65 -15.68 10.75
N SER A 57 6.95 -15.69 11.03
CA SER A 57 7.86 -14.61 10.61
C SER A 57 7.94 -14.50 9.08
N ALA A 58 8.01 -15.62 8.39
CA ALA A 58 8.05 -15.68 6.93
C ALA A 58 6.74 -15.15 6.31
N THR A 59 5.60 -15.67 6.73
CA THR A 59 4.28 -15.23 6.24
C THR A 59 4.03 -13.76 6.53
N PHE A 60 4.43 -13.27 7.71
CA PHE A 60 4.28 -11.87 8.06
C PHE A 60 5.15 -10.95 7.18
N THR A 61 6.38 -11.36 6.90
CA THR A 61 7.29 -10.63 5.99
C THR A 61 6.74 -10.57 4.57
N GLU A 62 6.19 -11.68 4.07
CA GLU A 62 5.54 -11.74 2.77
C GLU A 62 4.32 -10.81 2.71
N TRP A 63 3.46 -10.85 3.72
CA TRP A 63 2.32 -9.94 3.80
C TRP A 63 2.73 -8.47 3.82
N CYS A 64 3.76 -8.10 4.60
CA CYS A 64 4.31 -6.75 4.60
C CYS A 64 4.88 -6.34 3.24
N THR A 65 5.42 -7.29 2.48
CA THR A 65 5.97 -7.05 1.14
C THR A 65 4.85 -6.79 0.13
N GLU A 66 3.79 -7.60 0.15
CA GLU A 66 2.62 -7.40 -0.71
C GLU A 66 1.86 -6.11 -0.36
N ALA A 67 1.74 -5.77 0.92
CA ALA A 67 1.15 -4.51 1.35
C ALA A 67 1.94 -3.29 0.85
N GLN A 68 3.28 -3.35 0.87
CA GLN A 68 4.14 -2.31 0.29
C GLN A 68 3.93 -2.19 -1.21
N ARG A 69 3.91 -3.33 -1.92
CA ARG A 69 3.68 -3.38 -3.36
C ARG A 69 2.34 -2.76 -3.75
N LEU A 70 1.29 -3.02 -2.97
CA LEU A 70 -0.02 -2.38 -3.15
C LEU A 70 0.08 -0.85 -2.99
N ALA A 71 0.76 -0.36 -1.94
CA ALA A 71 0.96 1.07 -1.72
C ALA A 71 1.70 1.75 -2.89
N ASP A 72 2.72 1.08 -3.44
CA ASP A 72 3.46 1.57 -4.60
C ASP A 72 2.57 1.63 -5.86
N ASN A 73 1.76 0.60 -6.09
CA ASN A 73 0.80 0.57 -7.21
C ASN A 73 -0.24 1.70 -7.11
N LEU A 74 -0.71 2.04 -5.91
CA LEU A 74 -1.60 3.18 -5.70
C LEU A 74 -0.93 4.51 -6.06
N GLY A 75 0.37 4.65 -5.76
CA GLY A 75 1.17 5.80 -6.19
C GLY A 75 1.25 5.91 -7.71
N VAL A 76 1.62 4.82 -8.39
CA VAL A 76 1.68 4.76 -9.86
C VAL A 76 0.33 5.09 -10.49
N ALA A 77 -0.78 4.61 -9.92
CA ALA A 77 -2.11 4.93 -10.38
C ALA A 77 -2.41 6.43 -10.25
N ALA A 78 -2.08 7.06 -9.12
CA ALA A 78 -2.27 8.49 -8.91
C ALA A 78 -1.49 9.33 -9.94
N ASP A 79 -0.24 8.96 -10.22
CA ASP A 79 0.61 9.66 -11.19
C ASP A 79 0.03 9.55 -12.62
N ARG A 80 -0.47 8.36 -12.99
CA ARG A 80 -1.13 8.16 -14.29
C ARG A 80 -2.40 8.98 -14.44
N TYR A 81 -3.23 9.07 -13.39
CA TYR A 81 -4.42 9.92 -13.42
C TYR A 81 -4.04 11.39 -13.62
N GLN A 82 -3.03 11.88 -12.90
CA GLN A 82 -2.57 13.26 -13.02
C GLN A 82 -2.02 13.57 -14.42
N GLN A 83 -1.27 12.64 -15.02
CA GLN A 83 -0.76 12.81 -16.38
C GLN A 83 -1.87 12.78 -17.44
N GLY A 84 -2.87 11.93 -17.26
CA GLY A 84 -4.07 11.92 -18.10
C GLY A 84 -4.82 13.25 -18.04
N ASP A 85 -5.00 13.80 -16.84
CA ASP A 85 -5.68 15.09 -16.62
C ASP A 85 -4.93 16.25 -17.29
N HIS A 86 -3.60 16.30 -17.13
CA HIS A 86 -2.76 17.30 -17.80
C HIS A 86 -2.84 17.20 -19.33
N THR A 87 -2.86 15.97 -19.87
CA THR A 87 -2.99 15.74 -21.31
C THR A 87 -4.35 16.19 -21.84
N ALA A 88 -5.44 15.89 -21.13
CA ALA A 88 -6.78 16.35 -21.48
C ALA A 88 -6.90 17.89 -21.43
N ALA A 89 -6.32 18.53 -20.42
CA ALA A 89 -6.30 19.99 -20.30
C ALA A 89 -5.53 20.68 -21.45
N GLY A 90 -4.50 20.03 -22.02
CA GLY A 90 -3.75 20.54 -23.16
C GLY A 90 -4.45 20.34 -24.52
N VAL A 91 -5.38 19.40 -24.62
CA VAL A 91 -6.10 19.06 -25.88
C VAL A 91 -7.32 19.96 -26.11
N PHE A 92 -7.95 20.46 -25.05
CA PHE A 92 -9.09 21.38 -25.16
C PHE A 92 -8.62 22.82 -24.92
N PRO A 93 -8.71 23.73 -25.91
CA PRO A 93 -8.38 25.13 -25.67
C PRO A 93 -9.32 25.73 -24.62
N SER A 94 -8.74 26.44 -23.63
CA SER A 94 -9.44 27.18 -22.56
C SER A 94 -10.36 28.32 -23.07
N VAL A 95 -10.44 28.53 -24.37
CA VAL A 95 -11.21 29.61 -24.97
C VAL A 95 -12.61 29.08 -25.26
N ALA A 96 -13.62 29.61 -24.56
CA ALA A 96 -15.01 29.39 -24.90
C ALA A 96 -15.20 29.72 -26.40
N PRO A 97 -15.85 28.86 -27.19
CA PRO A 97 -16.03 29.13 -28.61
C PRO A 97 -16.88 30.39 -28.75
N THR A 98 -16.26 31.49 -29.16
CA THR A 98 -16.99 32.69 -29.57
C THR A 98 -17.71 32.34 -30.87
N MET A 99 -19.00 31.99 -30.75
CA MET A 99 -19.90 31.95 -31.90
C MET A 99 -20.03 33.38 -32.45
N HIS A 100 -19.32 33.70 -33.53
CA HIS A 100 -19.75 34.76 -34.42
C HIS A 100 -20.85 34.19 -35.31
N GLY A 101 -22.10 34.61 -35.00
CA GLY A 101 -23.23 34.35 -35.88
C GLY A 101 -23.07 35.11 -37.21
N PRO A 102 -23.58 34.56 -38.32
CA PRO A 102 -23.49 35.21 -39.63
C PRO A 102 -24.32 36.50 -39.63
N GLY A 103 -23.72 37.58 -40.14
CA GLY A 103 -24.39 38.85 -40.43
C GLY A 103 -25.06 38.89 -41.78
#